data_AF-A0A9W8APK6-F1
#
_entry.id   AF-A0A9W8APK6-F1
#
_cell.length_a   1.000
_cell.length_b   1.000
_cell.length_c   1.000
_cell.angle_alpha   90.00
_cell.angle_beta   90.00
_cell.angle_gamma   90.00
#
_symmetry.space_group_name_H-M   'P 1'
#
loop_
_entity.id
_entity.type
_entity.pdbx_description
1 polymer ?
#
loop_
_entity_poly.entity_id
_entity_poly.type
_entity_poly.pdbx_seq_one_letter_code
_entity_poly.pdbx_strand_id
1 'polypeptide(L)'
;SHSRCRQLTSLQTLQTFPNLRVLCITHNRLTHLTGVIRCVHLRELYAGYNAIVDVNALRELQPLTGLRVLGLEGNPFTEPWIKRQSPPIPFYVQWVRRHLSQVERLDGQGKYGQSGATV
;
A
#
# COMPACT_ATOMS: atom_id res chain seq x y z
N SER A 1 16.90 12.07 20.61
CA SER A 1 17.26 10.65 20.36
C SER A 1 16.47 10.16 19.15
N HIS A 2 17.05 10.31 17.95
CA HIS A 2 16.44 9.87 16.69
C HIS A 2 16.67 8.36 16.51
N SER A 3 15.76 7.55 17.05
CA SER A 3 15.72 6.11 16.79
C SER A 3 15.47 5.90 15.30
N ARG A 4 16.54 5.70 14.55
CA ARG A 4 16.53 5.30 13.14
C ARG A 4 15.96 3.89 13.04
N CYS A 5 14.65 3.72 13.22
CA CYS A 5 13.94 2.50 12.87
C CYS A 5 13.78 2.42 11.33
N ARG A 6 14.91 2.45 10.60
CA ARG A 6 14.99 2.43 9.12
C ARG A 6 15.20 1.01 8.57
N GLN A 7 14.81 -0.01 9.33
CA GLN A 7 15.11 -1.42 9.01
C GLN A 7 13.96 -2.36 9.37
N LEU A 8 12.70 -1.92 9.37
CA LEU A 8 11.61 -2.90 9.45
C LEU A 8 11.65 -3.75 8.17
N THR A 9 12.06 -5.00 8.31
CA THR A 9 12.07 -6.04 7.28
C THR A 9 10.91 -7.02 7.44
N SER A 10 10.23 -6.99 8.59
CA SER A 10 9.10 -7.87 8.90
C SER A 10 8.06 -7.15 9.77
N LEU A 11 6.79 -7.50 9.56
CA LEU A 11 5.64 -6.97 10.29
C LEU A 11 5.05 -8.02 11.26
N GLN A 12 5.80 -9.10 11.54
CA GLN A 12 5.37 -10.16 12.47
C GLN A 12 5.11 -9.63 13.89
N THR A 13 5.82 -8.59 14.31
CA THR A 13 5.66 -7.96 15.64
C THR A 13 4.34 -7.19 15.80
N LEU A 14 3.60 -6.95 14.71
CA LEU A 14 2.30 -6.26 14.77
C LEU A 14 1.19 -7.11 15.43
N GLN A 15 1.44 -8.39 15.71
CA GLN A 15 0.52 -9.27 16.43
C GLN A 15 0.10 -8.73 17.81
N THR A 16 0.94 -7.88 18.43
CA THR A 16 0.66 -7.31 19.76
C THR A 16 -0.26 -6.08 19.72
N PHE A 17 -0.64 -5.59 18.53
CA PHE A 17 -1.44 -4.37 18.37
C PHE A 17 -2.73 -4.62 17.55
N PRO A 18 -3.69 -5.43 18.07
CA PRO A 18 -4.91 -5.78 17.33
C PRO A 18 -5.81 -4.57 17.02
N ASN A 19 -5.73 -3.52 17.83
CA ASN A 19 -6.54 -2.30 17.69
C ASN A 19 -5.89 -1.22 16.81
N LEU A 20 -4.78 -1.53 16.13
CA LEU A 20 -4.09 -0.56 15.29
C LEU A 20 -4.98 -0.14 14.12
N ARG A 21 -5.24 1.16 14.01
CA ARG A 21 -6.06 1.75 12.93
C ARG A 21 -5.24 2.39 11.82
N VAL A 22 -4.07 2.91 12.15
CA VAL A 22 -3.18 3.60 11.22
C VAL A 22 -1.79 3.00 11.35
N LEU A 23 -1.22 2.55 10.24
CA LEU A 23 0.14 2.01 10.17
C LEU A 23 0.94 2.79 9.11
N CYS A 24 1.99 3.46 9.55
CA CYS A 24 2.94 4.13 8.68
C CYS A 24 4.28 3.39 8.74
N ILE A 25 4.63 2.75 7.62
CA ILE A 25 5.86 2.00 7.39
C ILE A 25 6.59 2.52 6.13
N THR A 26 6.33 3.77 5.75
CA THR A 26 7.00 4.45 4.65
C THR A 26 8.52 4.55 4.89
N HIS A 27 9.33 4.45 3.85
CA HIS A 27 10.81 4.49 3.93
C HIS A 27 11.42 3.35 4.78
N ASN A 28 10.89 2.15 4.63
CA ASN A 28 11.50 0.92 5.14
C ASN A 28 12.07 0.07 3.98
N ARG A 29 12.47 -1.16 4.28
CA ARG A 29 13.04 -2.10 3.30
C ARG A 29 12.19 -3.37 3.19
N LEU A 30 10.87 -3.21 3.35
CA LEU A 30 9.95 -4.33 3.27
C LEU A 30 9.88 -4.84 1.84
N THR A 31 10.08 -6.15 1.67
CA THR A 31 9.85 -6.86 0.40
C THR A 31 8.46 -7.49 0.34
N HIS A 32 7.83 -7.70 1.50
CA HIS A 32 6.51 -8.28 1.67
C HIS A 32 5.73 -7.61 2.81
N LEU A 33 4.39 -7.73 2.77
CA LEU A 33 3.47 -7.23 3.80
C LEU A 33 2.98 -8.33 4.76
N THR A 34 3.72 -9.44 4.83
CA THR A 34 3.37 -10.59 5.67
C THR A 34 3.24 -10.16 7.14
N GLY A 35 2.08 -10.46 7.74
CA GLY A 35 1.77 -10.09 9.12
C GLY A 35 0.74 -8.95 9.26
N VAL A 36 0.53 -8.13 8.22
CA VAL A 36 -0.47 -7.05 8.22
C VAL A 36 -1.89 -7.57 8.36
N ILE A 37 -2.15 -8.79 7.87
CA ILE A 37 -3.41 -9.53 8.07
C ILE A 37 -3.87 -9.62 9.53
N ARG A 38 -2.96 -9.52 10.50
CA ARG A 38 -3.27 -9.59 11.94
C ARG A 38 -3.88 -8.30 12.49
N CYS A 39 -3.68 -7.16 11.81
CA CYS A 39 -4.26 -5.88 12.18
C CYS A 39 -5.66 -5.72 11.59
N VAL A 40 -6.62 -6.55 12.04
CA VAL A 40 -7.98 -6.62 11.46
C VAL A 40 -8.76 -5.29 11.52
N HIS A 41 -8.38 -4.39 12.43
CA HIS A 41 -8.98 -3.06 12.58
C HIS A 41 -8.26 -1.94 11.82
N LEU A 42 -7.27 -2.29 10.98
CA LEU A 42 -6.50 -1.33 10.22
C LEU A 42 -7.39 -0.62 9.19
N ARG A 43 -7.32 0.71 9.19
CA ARG A 43 -8.05 1.61 8.29
C ARG A 43 -7.13 2.32 7.31
N GLU A 44 -5.90 2.62 7.73
CA GLU A 44 -4.93 3.33 6.91
C GLU A 44 -3.58 2.63 6.94
N LEU A 45 -3.03 2.37 5.76
CA LEU A 45 -1.72 1.75 5.57
C LEU A 45 -0.88 2.59 4.61
N TYR A 46 0.25 3.11 5.10
CA TYR A 46 1.24 3.81 4.29
C TYR A 46 2.51 2.96 4.24
N ALA A 47 2.74 2.29 3.10
CA ALA A 47 3.87 1.42 2.83
C ALA A 47 4.70 1.87 1.62
N GLY A 48 4.70 3.19 1.34
CA GLY A 48 5.49 3.77 0.26
C GLY A 48 7.00 3.69 0.51
N TYR A 49 7.79 3.85 -0.55
CA TYR A 49 9.26 3.84 -0.49
C TYR A 49 9.80 2.60 0.25
N ASN A 50 9.28 1.42 -0.11
CA ASN A 50 9.74 0.11 0.33
C ASN A 50 10.35 -0.67 -0.84
N ALA A 51 10.74 -1.92 -0.62
CA ALA A 51 11.39 -2.77 -1.62
C ALA A 51 10.45 -3.87 -2.15
N ILE A 52 9.14 -3.62 -2.20
CA ILE A 52 8.16 -4.61 -2.68
C ILE A 52 8.24 -4.67 -4.20
N VAL A 53 8.54 -5.85 -4.73
CA VAL A 53 8.76 -6.05 -6.18
C VAL A 53 7.53 -6.63 -6.88
N ASP A 54 6.68 -7.38 -6.16
CA ASP A 54 5.52 -8.04 -6.73
C ASP A 54 4.21 -7.52 -6.11
N VAL A 55 3.26 -7.14 -6.97
CA VAL A 55 1.90 -6.73 -6.60
C VAL A 55 1.14 -7.83 -5.85
N ASN A 56 1.51 -9.10 -6.02
CA ASN A 56 0.91 -10.21 -5.27
C ASN A 56 1.08 -10.06 -3.76
N ALA A 57 2.07 -9.31 -3.27
CA ALA A 57 2.22 -9.00 -1.86
C ALA A 57 1.00 -8.25 -1.27
N LEU A 58 0.19 -7.59 -2.11
CA LEU A 58 -1.03 -6.90 -1.71
C LEU A 58 -2.20 -7.85 -1.38
N ARG A 59 -2.10 -9.14 -1.72
CA ARG A 59 -3.12 -10.15 -1.37
C ARG A 59 -3.30 -10.27 0.15
N GLU A 60 -2.24 -10.03 0.92
CA GLU A 60 -2.25 -9.98 2.38
C GLU A 60 -3.22 -8.91 2.95
N LEU A 61 -3.62 -7.94 2.14
CA LEU A 61 -4.53 -6.87 2.51
C LEU A 61 -6.01 -7.19 2.23
N GLN A 62 -6.30 -8.22 1.43
CA GLN A 62 -7.68 -8.65 1.13
C GLN A 62 -8.54 -8.91 2.37
N PRO A 63 -8.07 -9.61 3.41
CA PRO A 63 -8.86 -9.86 4.63
C PRO A 63 -9.10 -8.59 5.48
N LEU A 64 -8.38 -7.49 5.21
CA LEU A 64 -8.57 -6.22 5.92
C LEU A 64 -9.74 -5.45 5.34
N THR A 65 -10.95 -5.89 5.68
CA THR A 65 -12.21 -5.29 5.21
C THR A 65 -12.42 -3.85 5.68
N GLY A 66 -11.75 -3.44 6.77
CA GLY A 66 -11.77 -2.10 7.32
C GLY A 66 -10.79 -1.13 6.65
N LEU A 67 -9.89 -1.60 5.78
CA LEU A 67 -8.88 -0.76 5.13
C LEU A 67 -9.56 0.20 4.15
N ARG A 68 -9.19 1.49 4.22
CA ARG A 68 -9.76 2.59 3.42
C ARG A 68 -8.70 3.38 2.69
N VAL A 69 -7.55 3.61 3.32
CA VAL A 69 -6.45 4.38 2.74
C VAL A 69 -5.22 3.50 2.57
N LEU A 70 -4.64 3.51 1.39
CA LEU A 70 -3.46 2.73 1.03
C LEU A 70 -2.44 3.61 0.30
N GLY A 71 -1.20 3.65 0.77
CA GLY A 71 -0.08 4.31 0.10
C GLY A 71 1.02 3.31 -0.25
N LEU A 72 1.33 3.17 -1.53
CA LEU A 72 2.28 2.21 -2.10
C LEU A 72 3.33 2.86 -3.00
N GLU A 73 3.20 4.15 -3.29
CA GLU A 73 4.14 4.93 -4.09
C GLU A 73 5.61 4.66 -3.73
N GLY A 74 6.49 4.56 -4.73
CA GLY A 74 7.92 4.37 -4.52
C GLY A 74 8.32 2.93 -4.19
N ASN A 75 7.41 1.96 -4.37
CA ASN A 75 7.78 0.55 -4.43
C ASN A 75 8.16 0.14 -5.86
N PRO A 76 9.12 -0.78 -6.06
CA PRO A 76 9.52 -1.24 -7.39
C PRO A 76 8.35 -1.70 -8.30
N PHE A 77 7.27 -2.29 -7.76
CA PHE A 77 6.10 -2.66 -8.58
C PHE A 77 5.23 -1.47 -9.03
N THR A 78 5.37 -0.30 -8.37
CA THR A 78 4.66 0.95 -8.72
C THR A 78 5.37 1.73 -9.81
N GLU A 79 6.69 1.56 -9.93
CA GLU A 79 7.46 2.14 -11.01
C GLU A 79 6.96 1.58 -12.35
N PRO A 80 6.66 2.45 -13.34
CA PRO A 80 6.38 1.99 -14.68
C PRO A 80 7.63 1.25 -15.16
N TRP A 81 7.52 -0.06 -15.38
CA TRP A 81 8.66 -0.89 -15.73
C TRP A 81 9.38 -0.43 -17.02
N ILE A 82 8.83 0.55 -17.76
CA ILE A 82 9.49 1.15 -18.92
C ILE A 82 9.11 2.63 -19.05
N LYS A 83 10.13 3.50 -19.05
CA LYS A 83 10.14 4.90 -19.53
C LYS A 83 9.71 5.08 -21.01
N ARG A 84 8.82 4.26 -21.60
CA ARG A 84 8.51 4.33 -23.05
C ARG A 84 7.05 4.43 -23.45
N GLN A 85 6.08 4.17 -22.57
CA GLN A 85 4.66 4.44 -22.81
C GLN A 85 3.92 4.16 -21.50
N SER A 86 3.60 5.21 -20.74
CA SER A 86 2.73 5.09 -19.57
C SER A 86 1.36 4.61 -20.05
N PRO A 87 0.83 3.45 -19.59
CA PRO A 87 -0.59 3.23 -19.69
C PRO A 87 -1.31 4.34 -18.89
N PRO A 88 -2.50 4.80 -19.33
CA PRO A 88 -3.23 5.87 -18.66
C PRO A 88 -3.59 5.54 -17.19
N ILE A 89 -3.50 4.27 -16.78
CA ILE A 89 -3.67 3.79 -15.40
C ILE A 89 -2.62 2.70 -15.11
N PRO A 90 -1.78 2.84 -14.06
CA PRO A 90 -0.80 1.81 -13.68
C PRO A 90 -1.44 0.45 -13.37
N PHE A 91 -0.77 -0.65 -13.73
CA PHE A 91 -1.26 -2.01 -13.53
C PHE A 91 -1.63 -2.31 -12.07
N TYR A 92 -0.80 -1.87 -11.12
CA TYR A 92 -1.08 -2.09 -9.69
C TYR A 92 -2.34 -1.35 -9.23
N VAL A 93 -2.64 -0.17 -9.79
CA VAL A 93 -3.88 0.57 -9.50
C VAL A 93 -5.10 -0.23 -9.95
N GLN A 94 -5.04 -0.82 -11.16
CA GLN A 94 -6.11 -1.71 -11.63
C GLN A 94 -6.25 -2.95 -10.75
N TRP A 95 -5.12 -3.53 -10.33
CA TRP A 95 -5.10 -4.68 -9.44
C TRP A 95 -5.78 -4.36 -8.10
N VAL A 96 -5.42 -3.23 -7.48
CA VAL A 96 -6.02 -2.76 -6.22
C VAL A 96 -7.51 -2.52 -6.40
N ARG A 97 -7.94 -1.85 -7.47
CA ARG A 97 -9.36 -1.62 -7.75
C ARG A 97 -10.16 -2.91 -7.90
N ARG A 98 -9.56 -3.95 -8.50
CA ARG A 98 -10.21 -5.24 -8.75
C ARG A 98 -10.26 -6.15 -7.51
N HIS A 99 -9.21 -6.14 -6.70
CA HIS A 99 -9.04 -7.12 -5.61
C HIS A 99 -9.21 -6.51 -4.21
N LEU A 100 -9.09 -5.19 -4.08
CA LEU A 100 -9.21 -4.45 -2.83
C LEU A 100 -10.28 -3.36 -2.96
N SER A 101 -11.52 -3.77 -3.26
CA SER A 101 -12.66 -2.87 -3.46
C SER A 101 -13.01 -2.02 -2.22
N GLN A 102 -12.56 -2.46 -1.03
CA GLN A 102 -12.70 -1.73 0.23
C GLN A 102 -11.85 -0.46 0.30
N VAL A 103 -10.76 -0.35 -0.48
CA VAL A 103 -9.87 0.81 -0.48
C VAL A 103 -10.56 1.97 -1.19
N GLU A 104 -10.69 3.11 -0.49
CA GLU A 104 -11.32 4.35 -0.98
C GLU A 104 -10.28 5.35 -1.51
N ARG A 105 -9.06 5.33 -0.97
CA ARG A 105 -7.97 6.23 -1.34
C ARG A 105 -6.68 5.44 -1.55
N LEU A 106 -6.07 5.60 -2.72
CA LEU A 106 -4.80 4.98 -3.09
C LEU A 106 -3.78 6.08 -3.44
N ASP A 107 -2.60 6.08 -2.82
CA ASP A 107 -1.51 7.04 -3.08
C ASP A 107 -1.97 8.52 -2.96
N GLY A 108 -2.82 8.79 -1.98
CA GLY A 108 -3.42 10.11 -1.76
C GLY A 108 -4.57 10.46 -2.73
N GLN A 109 -4.72 9.73 -3.84
CA GLN A 109 -5.78 9.86 -4.81
C GLN A 109 -7.03 9.10 -4.34
N GLY A 110 -8.18 9.77 -4.25
CA GLY A 110 -9.45 9.07 -3.97
C GLY A 110 -9.93 8.23 -5.14
N LYS A 111 -11.10 7.60 -4.98
CA LYS A 111 -11.89 6.96 -6.06
C LYS A 111 -12.25 7.89 -7.26
N TYR A 112 -11.71 9.13 -7.31
CA TYR A 112 -12.06 10.19 -8.26
C TYR A 112 -10.86 10.86 -8.97
N GLY A 113 -9.73 10.16 -9.11
CA GLY A 113 -8.61 10.63 -9.96
C GLY A 113 -8.92 10.72 -11.47
N GLN A 114 -10.18 10.54 -11.89
CA GLN A 114 -10.69 10.92 -13.22
C GLN A 114 -12.12 11.46 -13.11
N SER A 115 -12.26 12.72 -12.69
CA SER A 115 -13.35 13.58 -13.18
C SER A 115 -12.95 15.03 -12.92
N GLY A 116 -12.49 15.74 -13.97
CA GLY A 116 -12.24 17.18 -13.89
C GLY A 116 -11.01 17.70 -14.64
N ALA A 117 -10.96 17.49 -15.96
CA ALA A 117 -10.31 18.32 -16.99
C ALA A 117 -10.43 17.53 -18.31
N THR A 118 -11.13 17.96 -19.35
CA THR A 118 -11.19 19.29 -19.96
C THR A 118 -12.55 19.47 -20.63
N VAL A 119 -13.03 20.72 -20.63
CA VAL A 119 -14.15 21.26 -21.42
C VAL A 119 -13.98 20.99 -22.91
#